data_AF-A0A0J1E7L5-F1
#
_entry.id   AF-A0A0J1E7L5-F1
#
_cell.length_a   1.000
_cell.length_b   1.000
_cell.length_c   1.000
_cell.angle_alpha   90.00
_cell.angle_beta   90.00
_cell.angle_gamma   90.00
#
_symmetry.space_group_name_H-M   'P 1'
#
loop_
_entity.id
_entity.type
_entity.pdbx_description
1 polymer ?
#
loop_
_entity_poly.entity_id
_entity_poly.type
_entity_poly.pdbx_seq_one_letter_code
_entity_poly.pdbx_strand_id
1 'polypeptide(L)'
;MKDIADSAQLPVVPTESMRCCGNRGWMVGVTLAAVGVAIYFAGVASEARRSAETTAVGSSSSTLANWQNLPIANATAAVSSEKFSLATGSVSDQADGLFVLDHNSGLLQCSVMYPRVGRFAATFTGNVAEALGTDGKGGSYIMATGQADFPRSSSNPVGRSVIYVLDTATGNYACYGVPFNAQAMNSNRPQQGVLVLIGQGTANPVIDRDDLR
;
A
#
# COMPACT_ATOMS: atom_id res chain seq x y z
N MET A 1 51.84 -19.02 -35.24
CA MET A 1 52.10 -19.07 -36.69
C MET A 1 50.84 -19.59 -37.35
N LYS A 2 50.29 -18.80 -38.28
CA LYS A 2 49.53 -19.19 -39.48
C LYS A 2 48.14 -19.79 -39.24
N ASP A 3 47.07 -19.05 -39.56
CA ASP A 3 46.45 -18.82 -40.90
C ASP A 3 45.16 -19.67 -40.92
N ILE A 4 43.97 -19.05 -40.88
CA ILE A 4 43.13 -18.75 -42.06
C ILE A 4 42.90 -19.99 -42.94
N ALA A 5 41.68 -20.53 -42.92
CA ALA A 5 40.93 -20.90 -44.13
C ALA A 5 39.48 -21.28 -43.80
N ASP A 6 38.58 -20.44 -44.29
CA ASP A 6 37.19 -20.68 -44.63
C ASP A 6 37.05 -21.74 -45.75
N SER A 7 35.97 -22.54 -45.73
CA SER A 7 35.11 -22.78 -46.92
C SER A 7 33.98 -23.78 -46.63
N ALA A 8 32.78 -23.34 -47.01
CA ALA A 8 31.51 -24.07 -47.02
C ALA A 8 31.51 -25.29 -47.96
N GLN A 9 30.71 -26.31 -47.65
CA GLN A 9 30.01 -27.10 -48.66
C GLN A 9 28.73 -27.76 -48.10
N LEU A 10 27.69 -27.69 -48.93
CA LEU A 10 26.26 -27.88 -48.71
C LEU A 10 25.80 -29.33 -48.45
N PRO A 11 24.59 -29.53 -47.87
CA PRO A 11 24.02 -30.85 -47.64
C PRO A 11 23.56 -31.52 -48.94
N VAL A 12 23.97 -32.78 -49.13
CA VAL A 12 23.41 -33.68 -50.14
C VAL A 12 22.10 -34.24 -49.60
N VAL A 13 21.00 -33.97 -50.27
CA VAL A 13 19.68 -34.58 -50.01
C VAL A 13 19.63 -35.91 -50.77
N PRO A 14 19.59 -37.07 -50.10
CA PRO A 14 19.16 -38.29 -50.75
C PRO A 14 17.63 -38.30 -50.83
N THR A 15 17.14 -38.19 -52.06
CA THR A 15 15.76 -38.47 -52.44
C THR A 15 15.56 -39.99 -52.44
N GLU A 16 15.04 -40.55 -51.35
CA GLU A 16 14.55 -41.94 -51.38
C GLU A 16 13.03 -42.04 -51.55
N SER A 17 12.74 -42.51 -52.75
CA SER A 17 11.57 -43.20 -53.27
C SER A 17 10.62 -43.84 -52.25
N MET A 18 9.34 -43.52 -52.43
CA MET A 18 8.20 -44.36 -52.11
C MET A 18 8.43 -45.82 -52.54
N ARG A 19 8.14 -46.76 -51.64
CA ARG A 19 7.30 -47.92 -51.99
C ARG A 19 6.35 -48.30 -50.86
N CYS A 20 5.17 -48.64 -51.33
CA CYS A 20 3.94 -48.97 -50.64
C CYS A 20 3.99 -50.30 -49.91
N CYS A 21 3.26 -50.37 -48.79
CA CYS A 21 2.33 -51.43 -48.39
C CYS A 21 1.71 -50.90 -47.07
N GLY A 22 0.49 -50.38 -47.04
CA GLY A 22 -0.72 -51.15 -47.27
C GLY A 22 -1.39 -51.38 -45.91
N ASN A 23 -2.24 -50.45 -45.47
CA ASN A 23 -3.52 -50.85 -44.90
C ASN A 23 -4.53 -49.71 -44.86
N ARG A 24 -5.76 -50.10 -45.18
CA ARG A 24 -6.99 -49.30 -45.27
C ARG A 24 -7.26 -48.52 -43.99
N GLY A 25 -7.58 -47.23 -44.14
CA GLY A 25 -8.62 -46.62 -43.31
C GLY A 25 -8.21 -45.57 -42.28
N TRP A 26 -7.37 -44.58 -42.60
CA TRP A 26 -7.26 -43.33 -41.81
C TRP A 26 -6.89 -42.13 -42.70
N MET A 27 -7.83 -41.66 -43.53
CA MET A 27 -7.67 -40.47 -44.37
C MET A 27 -8.89 -39.54 -44.25
N VAL A 28 -9.28 -39.16 -43.03
CA VAL A 28 -10.24 -38.05 -42.79
C VAL A 28 -9.90 -37.19 -41.55
N GLY A 29 -9.00 -37.59 -40.66
CA GLY A 29 -8.89 -36.97 -39.32
C GLY A 29 -7.90 -35.80 -39.12
N VAL A 30 -6.96 -35.52 -40.03
CA VAL A 30 -5.78 -34.69 -39.70
C VAL A 30 -5.87 -33.23 -40.18
N THR A 31 -6.80 -32.89 -41.10
CA THR A 31 -6.89 -31.50 -41.62
C THR A 31 -7.72 -30.54 -40.76
N LEU A 32 -8.51 -31.02 -39.79
CA LEU A 32 -9.33 -30.15 -38.92
C LEU A 32 -8.66 -29.76 -37.59
N ALA A 33 -7.59 -30.45 -37.17
CA ALA A 33 -6.92 -30.15 -35.90
C ALA A 33 -5.92 -28.96 -35.99
N ALA A 34 -5.39 -28.65 -37.19
CA ALA A 34 -4.38 -27.61 -37.36
C ALA A 34 -4.96 -26.17 -37.40
N VAL A 35 -6.23 -25.99 -37.76
CA VAL A 35 -6.86 -24.65 -37.82
C VAL A 35 -7.29 -24.15 -36.43
N GLY A 36 -7.62 -25.06 -35.50
CA GLY A 36 -8.08 -24.70 -34.15
C GLY A 36 -7.00 -24.10 -33.23
N VAL A 37 -5.74 -24.52 -33.37
CA VAL A 37 -4.64 -24.04 -32.50
C VAL A 37 -4.16 -22.64 -32.91
N ALA A 38 -4.24 -22.28 -34.19
CA ALA A 38 -3.84 -20.95 -34.68
C ALA A 38 -4.80 -19.83 -34.22
N ILE A 39 -6.10 -20.12 -34.08
CA ILE A 39 -7.11 -19.13 -33.66
C ILE A 39 -7.00 -18.84 -32.16
N TYR A 40 -6.63 -19.82 -31.33
CA TYR A 40 -6.46 -19.62 -29.88
C TYR A 40 -5.30 -18.66 -29.57
N PHE A 41 -4.13 -18.81 -30.23
CA PHE A 41 -2.97 -17.94 -29.97
C PHE A 41 -3.00 -16.59 -30.70
N ALA A 42 -3.79 -16.42 -31.76
CA ALA A 42 -4.04 -15.12 -32.37
C ALA A 42 -4.94 -14.21 -31.50
N GLY A 43 -5.82 -14.80 -30.67
CA GLY A 43 -6.66 -14.07 -29.72
C GLY A 43 -5.85 -13.38 -28.62
N VAL A 44 -4.91 -14.10 -27.99
CA VAL A 44 -4.12 -13.62 -26.84
C VAL A 44 -3.12 -12.49 -27.20
N ALA A 45 -2.75 -12.35 -28.48
CA ALA A 45 -1.80 -11.33 -28.92
C ALA A 45 -2.45 -9.99 -29.35
N SER A 46 -3.78 -9.96 -29.53
CA SER A 46 -4.50 -8.77 -30.00
C SER A 46 -4.97 -7.85 -28.85
N GLU A 47 -5.11 -8.40 -27.63
CA GLU A 47 -5.44 -7.63 -26.43
C GLU A 47 -4.22 -6.86 -25.89
N ALA A 48 -3.02 -7.38 -26.08
CA ALA A 48 -1.77 -6.75 -25.64
C ALA A 48 -1.32 -5.53 -26.49
N ARG A 49 -1.87 -5.35 -27.70
CA ARG A 49 -1.52 -4.22 -28.58
C ARG A 49 -2.46 -3.02 -28.46
N ARG A 50 -3.68 -3.20 -27.95
CA ARG A 50 -4.63 -2.08 -27.72
C ARG A 50 -4.30 -1.24 -26.49
N SER A 51 -3.47 -1.74 -25.58
CA SER A 51 -2.94 -0.99 -24.44
C SER A 51 -1.65 -0.23 -24.76
N ALA A 52 -1.08 -0.37 -25.97
CA ALA A 52 0.18 0.26 -26.36
C ALA A 52 0.01 1.52 -27.24
N GLU A 53 -1.22 1.90 -27.59
CA GLU A 53 -1.51 3.07 -28.43
C GLU A 53 -2.27 4.15 -27.63
N THR A 54 -1.61 4.68 -26.60
CA THR A 54 -1.99 5.97 -25.99
C THR A 54 -0.78 6.78 -25.54
N THR A 55 0.42 6.40 -25.98
CA THR A 55 1.66 7.10 -25.62
C THR A 55 2.37 7.60 -26.87
N ALA A 56 1.89 8.72 -27.43
CA ALA A 56 2.68 9.57 -28.31
C ALA A 56 2.26 11.04 -28.25
N VAL A 57 2.97 11.77 -27.39
CA VAL A 57 3.55 13.11 -27.65
C VAL A 57 2.58 14.25 -27.99
N GLY A 58 2.04 14.86 -26.94
CA GLY A 58 1.83 16.30 -26.86
C GLY A 58 2.77 16.86 -25.79
N SER A 59 3.86 17.49 -26.22
CA SER A 59 4.88 18.08 -25.36
C SER A 59 4.30 19.22 -24.52
N SER A 60 4.24 19.03 -23.22
CA SER A 60 4.17 20.12 -22.24
C SER A 60 4.88 19.68 -20.98
N SER A 61 6.15 20.03 -20.92
CA SER A 61 7.01 19.95 -19.76
C SER A 61 6.31 20.59 -18.57
N SER A 62 5.77 19.76 -17.69
CA SER A 62 5.51 20.14 -16.31
C SER A 62 6.17 19.10 -15.44
N THR A 63 7.38 19.43 -14.99
CA THR A 63 7.97 18.99 -13.73
C THR A 63 7.13 19.52 -12.55
N LEU A 64 5.81 19.38 -12.64
CA LEU A 64 4.87 19.55 -11.55
C LEU A 64 4.49 18.13 -11.16
N ALA A 65 4.89 17.77 -9.94
CA ALA A 65 4.73 16.46 -9.34
C ALA A 65 3.42 15.77 -9.76
N ASN A 66 3.51 14.51 -10.18
CA ASN A 66 2.34 13.68 -10.42
C ASN A 66 1.70 13.32 -9.07
N TRP A 67 0.82 14.20 -8.59
CA TRP A 67 0.01 14.01 -7.37
C TRP A 67 -0.99 12.84 -7.48
N GLN A 68 -1.16 12.24 -8.67
CA GLN A 68 -2.18 11.23 -8.95
C GLN A 68 -1.72 9.81 -8.56
N ASN A 69 -0.47 9.64 -8.14
CA ASN A 69 0.10 8.32 -7.78
C ASN A 69 0.80 8.31 -6.41
N LEU A 70 0.47 9.26 -5.54
CA LEU A 70 0.88 9.19 -4.14
C LEU A 70 0.03 8.12 -3.44
N PRO A 71 0.62 7.24 -2.59
CA PRO A 71 -0.18 6.42 -1.69
C PRO A 71 -1.08 7.34 -0.86
N ILE A 72 -2.39 7.08 -0.90
CA ILE A 72 -3.40 7.91 -0.21
C ILE A 72 -3.07 7.96 1.28
N ALA A 73 -2.93 9.18 1.82
CA ALA A 73 -2.92 9.42 3.26
C ALA A 73 -4.28 9.00 3.82
N ASN A 74 -4.40 7.75 4.27
CA ASN A 74 -5.68 7.16 4.61
C ASN A 74 -6.05 7.45 6.07
N ALA A 75 -6.63 8.62 6.27
CA ALA A 75 -7.81 8.72 7.11
C ALA A 75 -9.02 8.26 6.29
N THR A 76 -9.80 7.30 6.80
CA THR A 76 -11.03 6.89 6.11
C THR A 76 -12.03 8.06 6.04
N ALA A 77 -12.03 8.90 7.07
CA ALA A 77 -12.60 10.23 7.08
C ALA A 77 -11.87 11.06 8.14
N ALA A 78 -11.79 12.38 7.96
CA ALA A 78 -11.29 13.30 8.99
C ALA A 78 -12.09 14.60 8.96
N VAL A 79 -12.31 15.17 10.14
CA VAL A 79 -12.96 16.47 10.32
C VAL A 79 -12.33 17.15 11.52
N SER A 80 -12.09 18.46 11.42
CA SER A 80 -11.56 19.25 12.53
C SER A 80 -12.45 20.45 12.79
N SER A 81 -12.49 20.84 14.06
CA SER A 81 -13.08 22.08 14.57
C SER A 81 -12.07 22.76 15.50
N GLU A 82 -12.44 23.88 16.10
CA GLU A 82 -11.59 24.61 17.06
C GLU A 82 -11.38 23.88 18.39
N LYS A 83 -12.29 22.97 18.76
CA LYS A 83 -12.23 22.27 20.06
C LYS A 83 -11.86 20.81 19.92
N PHE A 84 -12.24 20.20 18.80
CA PHE A 84 -12.05 18.77 18.59
C PHE A 84 -11.61 18.50 17.15
N SER A 85 -10.70 17.53 17.01
CA SER A 85 -10.46 16.84 15.74
C SER A 85 -10.93 15.40 15.84
N LEU A 86 -11.46 14.88 14.74
CA LEU A 86 -11.91 13.52 14.61
C LEU A 86 -11.34 12.92 13.32
N ALA A 87 -10.88 11.67 13.41
CA ALA A 87 -10.45 10.90 12.26
C ALA A 87 -10.85 9.43 12.41
N THR A 88 -10.91 8.70 11.30
CA THR A 88 -11.08 7.24 11.30
C THR A 88 -9.94 6.54 10.58
N GLY A 89 -9.76 5.25 10.82
CA GLY A 89 -8.67 4.48 10.22
C GLY A 89 -8.66 3.01 10.64
N SER A 90 -8.33 2.13 9.69
CA SER A 90 -8.33 0.68 9.89
C SER A 90 -7.30 0.22 10.92
N VAL A 91 -7.74 -0.24 12.09
CA VAL A 91 -6.87 -0.75 13.15
C VAL A 91 -6.48 -2.20 12.90
N SER A 92 -7.37 -2.97 12.26
CA SER A 92 -7.12 -4.33 11.77
C SER A 92 -7.88 -4.56 10.46
N ASP A 93 -7.74 -5.75 9.87
CA ASP A 93 -8.42 -6.09 8.60
C ASP A 93 -9.95 -6.06 8.69
N GLN A 94 -10.51 -6.09 9.91
CA GLN A 94 -11.96 -6.15 10.13
C GLN A 94 -12.47 -4.99 11.01
N ALA A 95 -11.58 -4.22 11.63
CA ALA A 95 -11.96 -3.23 12.63
C ALA A 95 -11.45 -1.84 12.28
N ASP A 96 -12.35 -0.87 12.39
CA ASP A 96 -12.08 0.54 12.20
C ASP A 96 -12.00 1.25 13.56
N GLY A 97 -11.06 2.20 13.66
CA GLY A 97 -10.84 3.02 14.84
C GLY A 97 -11.46 4.40 14.65
N LEU A 98 -12.16 4.88 15.66
CA LEU A 98 -12.58 6.27 15.80
C LEU A 98 -11.57 7.00 16.69
N PHE A 99 -10.90 8.00 16.15
CA PHE A 99 -9.91 8.82 16.83
C PHE A 99 -10.51 10.19 17.12
N VAL A 100 -10.41 10.63 18.37
CA VAL A 100 -10.90 11.94 18.83
C VAL A 100 -9.79 12.61 19.62
N LEU A 101 -9.47 13.84 19.24
CA LEU A 101 -8.51 14.69 19.93
C LEU A 101 -9.26 15.89 20.52
N ASP A 102 -9.18 16.08 21.83
CA ASP A 102 -9.61 17.30 22.52
C ASP A 102 -8.47 18.33 22.51
N HIS A 103 -8.71 19.49 21.89
CA HIS A 103 -7.71 20.54 21.75
C HIS A 103 -7.43 21.27 23.06
N ASN A 104 -8.39 21.30 23.98
CA ASN A 104 -8.21 21.99 25.24
C ASN A 104 -7.31 21.20 26.19
N SER A 105 -7.51 19.88 26.30
CA SER A 105 -6.76 19.02 27.21
C SER A 105 -5.56 18.32 26.56
N GLY A 106 -5.48 18.28 25.23
CA GLY A 106 -4.51 17.47 24.50
C GLY A 106 -4.79 15.96 24.60
N LEU A 107 -5.97 15.55 25.09
CA LEU A 107 -6.34 14.15 25.23
C LEU A 107 -6.71 13.56 23.87
N LEU A 108 -5.92 12.59 23.43
CA LEU A 108 -6.19 11.75 22.28
C LEU A 108 -6.84 10.44 22.74
N GLN A 109 -7.99 10.10 22.18
CA GLN A 109 -8.72 8.87 22.43
C GLN A 109 -8.95 8.10 21.13
N CYS A 110 -8.72 6.79 21.16
CA CYS A 110 -9.06 5.85 20.11
C CYS A 110 -10.14 4.89 20.64
N SER A 111 -11.28 4.80 19.96
CA SER A 111 -12.33 3.82 20.23
C SER A 111 -12.47 2.89 19.02
N VAL A 112 -12.28 1.59 19.21
CA VAL A 112 -12.32 0.62 18.11
C VAL A 112 -13.66 -0.11 18.09
N MET A 113 -14.33 -0.08 16.92
CA MET A 113 -15.58 -0.78 16.69
C MET A 113 -15.33 -2.28 16.47
N TYR A 114 -16.01 -3.14 17.22
CA TYR A 114 -15.97 -4.58 17.01
C TYR A 114 -17.14 -4.98 16.11
N PRO A 115 -16.91 -5.31 14.83
CA PRO A 115 -17.98 -5.51 13.86
C PRO A 115 -18.90 -6.69 14.21
N ARG A 116 -18.35 -7.75 14.84
CA ARG A 116 -19.10 -8.96 15.21
C ARG A 116 -20.18 -8.70 16.26
N VAL A 117 -19.97 -7.72 17.13
CA VAL A 117 -20.89 -7.39 18.23
C VAL A 117 -21.51 -6.00 18.10
N GLY A 118 -21.14 -5.23 17.06
CA GLY A 118 -21.72 -3.92 16.76
C GLY A 118 -21.52 -2.86 17.84
N ARG A 119 -20.42 -2.91 18.61
CA ARG A 119 -20.13 -1.93 19.67
C ARG A 119 -18.65 -1.56 19.75
N PHE A 120 -18.37 -0.40 20.33
CA PHE A 120 -17.02 -0.08 20.79
C PHE A 120 -16.63 -1.00 21.94
N ALA A 121 -15.51 -1.69 21.80
CA ALA A 121 -15.03 -2.63 22.81
C ALA A 121 -13.52 -2.54 23.05
N ALA A 122 -12.79 -1.73 22.28
CA ALA A 122 -11.45 -1.32 22.67
C ALA A 122 -11.34 0.20 22.79
N THR A 123 -10.64 0.66 23.82
CA THR A 123 -10.41 2.08 24.06
C THR A 123 -8.96 2.33 24.47
N PHE A 124 -8.29 3.23 23.77
CA PHE A 124 -6.91 3.61 24.06
C PHE A 124 -6.79 5.12 24.19
N THR A 125 -6.01 5.60 25.14
CA THR A 125 -5.85 7.05 25.37
C THR A 125 -4.39 7.46 25.41
N GLY A 126 -4.10 8.72 25.07
CA GLY A 126 -2.76 9.29 25.16
C GLY A 126 -2.84 10.80 25.33
N ASN A 127 -1.83 11.38 25.97
CA ASN A 127 -1.72 12.82 26.12
C ASN A 127 -0.75 13.36 25.07
N VAL A 128 -1.27 14.15 24.12
CA VAL A 128 -0.47 14.76 23.07
C VAL A 128 0.41 15.88 23.61
N ALA A 129 -0.07 16.62 24.60
CA ALA A 129 0.67 17.75 25.15
C ALA A 129 2.00 17.33 25.78
N GLU A 130 2.01 16.17 26.45
CA GLU A 130 3.22 15.55 27.01
C GLU A 130 4.25 15.23 25.93
N ALA A 131 3.78 14.75 24.78
CA ALA A 131 4.66 14.40 23.67
C ALA A 131 5.19 15.62 22.91
N LEU A 132 4.41 16.70 22.83
CA LEU A 132 4.78 17.89 22.07
C LEU A 132 5.54 18.93 22.91
N GLY A 133 5.69 18.68 24.22
CA GLY A 133 6.36 19.59 25.15
C GLY A 133 5.57 20.86 25.42
N THR A 134 4.24 20.82 25.28
CA THR A 134 3.35 21.96 25.49
C THR A 134 2.72 21.90 26.88
N ASP A 135 2.45 23.05 27.51
CA ASP A 135 1.86 23.17 28.87
C ASP A 135 0.38 22.76 28.98
N GLY A 136 0.01 21.62 28.40
CA GLY A 136 -1.21 20.85 28.70
C GLY A 136 -2.57 21.51 28.43
N LYS A 137 -2.64 22.80 28.10
CA LYS A 137 -3.88 23.55 27.99
C LYS A 137 -3.91 24.48 26.79
N GLY A 138 -4.99 24.39 26.02
CA GLY A 138 -5.29 25.33 24.93
C GLY A 138 -4.37 25.21 23.71
N GLY A 139 -3.89 23.99 23.41
CA GLY A 139 -3.09 23.75 22.22
C GLY A 139 -3.93 23.83 20.95
N SER A 140 -3.35 24.32 19.86
CA SER A 140 -4.01 24.35 18.55
C SER A 140 -3.48 23.20 17.72
N TYR A 141 -4.20 22.08 17.72
CA TYR A 141 -3.71 20.86 17.09
C TYR A 141 -4.39 20.59 15.75
N ILE A 142 -3.65 19.96 14.85
CA ILE A 142 -4.21 19.24 13.70
C ILE A 142 -3.89 17.77 13.83
N MET A 143 -4.81 16.92 13.39
CA MET A 143 -4.69 15.47 13.46
C MET A 143 -4.99 14.85 12.11
N ALA A 144 -4.21 13.84 11.76
CA ALA A 144 -4.47 12.96 10.63
C ALA A 144 -4.16 11.51 11.04
N THR A 145 -4.77 10.56 10.35
CA THR A 145 -4.46 9.14 10.48
C THR A 145 -3.76 8.64 9.23
N GLY A 146 -2.92 7.63 9.40
CA GLY A 146 -2.23 6.94 8.32
C GLY A 146 -2.17 5.44 8.59
N GLN A 147 -1.56 4.71 7.66
CA GLN A 147 -1.31 3.28 7.82
C GLN A 147 0.19 3.02 7.95
N ALA A 148 0.56 2.13 8.87
CA ALA A 148 1.90 1.60 9.03
C ALA A 148 1.82 0.09 9.28
N ASP A 149 2.62 -0.67 8.54
CA ASP A 149 2.70 -2.12 8.74
C ASP A 149 3.84 -2.44 9.70
N PHE A 150 3.48 -2.74 10.95
CA PHE A 150 4.44 -3.09 11.99
C PHE A 150 4.74 -4.60 11.95
N PRO A 151 6.01 -5.01 12.11
CA PRO A 151 6.38 -6.42 12.18
C PRO A 151 5.55 -7.17 13.24
N ARG A 152 4.85 -8.22 12.81
CA ARG A 152 3.83 -8.93 13.60
C ARG A 152 4.37 -9.82 14.75
N SER A 153 5.68 -9.78 15.04
CA SER A 153 6.31 -10.69 16.03
C SER A 153 6.48 -10.11 17.44
N SER A 154 5.98 -8.89 17.70
CA SER A 154 6.08 -8.28 19.03
C SER A 154 5.13 -8.92 20.04
N SER A 155 5.55 -8.95 21.31
CA SER A 155 4.68 -9.28 22.45
C SER A 155 3.58 -8.25 22.71
N ASN A 156 3.68 -7.08 22.07
CA ASN A 156 2.69 -6.01 22.10
C ASN A 156 2.26 -5.66 20.67
N PRO A 157 1.20 -6.31 20.13
CA PRO A 157 0.78 -6.09 18.76
C PRO A 157 0.26 -4.66 18.58
N VAL A 158 0.78 -3.96 17.57
CA VAL A 158 0.29 -2.64 17.16
C VAL A 158 -0.63 -2.81 15.95
N GLY A 159 -1.76 -2.09 15.97
CA GLY A 159 -2.70 -2.02 14.87
C GLY A 159 -2.09 -1.35 13.64
N ARG A 160 -2.75 -1.51 12.50
CA ARG A 160 -2.27 -0.98 11.21
C ARG A 160 -2.35 0.54 11.10
N SER A 161 -3.16 1.18 11.94
CA SER A 161 -3.31 2.63 11.95
C SER A 161 -2.32 3.33 12.86
N VAL A 162 -1.82 4.46 12.38
CA VAL A 162 -1.06 5.45 13.15
C VAL A 162 -1.79 6.78 13.16
N ILE A 163 -1.60 7.55 14.23
CA ILE A 163 -2.18 8.87 14.42
C ILE A 163 -1.04 9.88 14.42
N TYR A 164 -1.05 10.81 13.47
CA TYR A 164 -0.17 11.95 13.44
C TYR A 164 -0.88 13.14 14.07
N VAL A 165 -0.23 13.77 15.04
CA VAL A 165 -0.73 15.00 15.66
C VAL A 165 0.37 16.05 15.58
N LEU A 166 0.00 17.25 15.15
CA LEU A 166 0.89 18.39 15.06
C LEU A 166 0.28 19.55 15.85
N ASP A 167 1.09 20.20 16.67
CA ASP A 167 0.77 21.50 17.25
C ASP A 167 1.08 22.60 16.23
N THR A 168 0.05 23.31 15.81
CA THR A 168 0.16 24.36 14.78
C THR A 168 0.85 25.62 15.30
N ALA A 169 0.93 25.81 16.62
CA ALA A 169 1.62 26.95 17.21
C ALA A 169 3.15 26.77 17.17
N THR A 170 3.65 25.59 17.53
CA THR A 170 5.09 25.30 17.63
C THR A 170 5.65 24.57 16.41
N GLY A 171 4.80 23.89 15.63
CA GLY A 171 5.22 22.99 14.56
C GLY A 171 5.73 21.63 15.06
N ASN A 172 5.69 21.37 16.38
CA ASN A 172 6.06 20.07 16.92
C ASN A 172 5.01 19.02 16.55
N TYR A 173 5.45 17.81 16.23
CA TYR A 173 4.57 16.71 15.88
C TYR A 173 4.95 15.40 16.57
N ALA A 174 3.96 14.54 16.74
CA ALA A 174 4.09 13.21 17.33
C ALA A 174 3.28 12.18 16.53
N CYS A 175 3.77 10.95 16.53
CA CYS A 175 3.12 9.79 15.91
C CYS A 175 2.77 8.77 16.99
N TYR A 176 1.52 8.32 17.00
CA TYR A 176 1.00 7.32 17.93
C TYR A 176 0.55 6.06 17.20
N GLY A 177 0.81 4.90 17.79
CA GLY A 177 0.29 3.61 17.39
C GLY A 177 -0.80 3.11 18.35
N VAL A 178 -1.71 2.30 17.83
CA VAL A 178 -2.79 1.68 18.62
C VAL A 178 -2.34 0.28 19.06
N PRO A 179 -2.15 -0.03 20.34
CA PRO A 179 -1.78 -1.38 20.78
C PRO A 179 -2.98 -2.33 20.74
N PHE A 180 -3.26 -2.87 19.56
CA PHE A 180 -4.47 -3.62 19.29
C PHE A 180 -4.22 -5.12 19.08
N ASN A 181 -4.88 -5.95 19.87
CA ASN A 181 -4.85 -7.39 19.74
C ASN A 181 -6.08 -7.91 18.97
N ALA A 182 -5.88 -8.33 17.72
CA ALA A 182 -6.95 -8.90 16.89
C ALA A 182 -7.50 -10.24 17.42
N GLN A 183 -6.70 -11.04 18.14
CA GLN A 183 -7.17 -12.29 18.75
C GLN A 183 -8.15 -12.00 19.89
N ALA A 184 -7.86 -11.00 20.72
CA ALA A 184 -8.78 -10.55 21.76
C ALA A 184 -10.11 -10.07 21.14
N MET A 185 -10.06 -9.31 20.05
CA MET A 185 -11.27 -8.91 19.30
C MET A 185 -12.06 -10.11 18.78
N ASN A 186 -11.41 -11.10 18.18
CA ASN A 186 -12.08 -12.31 17.67
C ASN A 186 -12.82 -13.08 18.77
N SER A 187 -12.30 -13.04 20.00
CA SER A 187 -12.94 -13.61 21.19
C SER A 187 -13.93 -12.66 21.90
N ASN A 188 -14.22 -11.50 21.31
CA ASN A 188 -15.06 -10.43 21.87
C ASN A 188 -14.60 -9.92 23.25
N ARG A 189 -13.30 -10.03 23.56
CA ARG A 189 -12.72 -9.53 24.80
C ARG A 189 -12.45 -8.02 24.69
N PRO A 190 -12.95 -7.21 25.63
CA PRO A 190 -12.62 -5.79 25.66
C PRO A 190 -11.12 -5.54 25.84
N GLN A 191 -10.63 -4.43 25.30
CA GLN A 191 -9.23 -4.04 25.40
C GLN A 191 -9.12 -2.58 25.83
N GLN A 192 -8.21 -2.28 26.76
CA GLN A 192 -7.97 -0.91 27.20
C GLN A 192 -6.47 -0.70 27.43
N GLY A 193 -6.00 0.53 27.24
CA GLY A 193 -4.61 0.86 27.48
C GLY A 193 -4.25 2.27 27.03
N VAL A 194 -2.96 2.54 26.98
CA VAL A 194 -2.42 3.80 26.47
C VAL A 194 -2.00 3.66 25.02
N LEU A 195 -2.13 4.74 24.24
CA LEU A 195 -1.55 4.81 22.90
C LEU A 195 -0.03 4.76 22.99
N VAL A 196 0.59 4.09 22.02
CA VAL A 196 2.05 3.92 22.00
C VAL A 196 2.65 5.08 21.23
N LEU A 197 3.49 5.88 21.87
CA LEU A 197 4.28 6.89 21.18
C LEU A 197 5.33 6.20 20.30
N ILE A 198 5.27 6.42 18.99
CA ILE A 198 6.19 5.84 18.01
C ILE A 198 7.36 6.78 17.72
N GLY A 199 7.08 8.08 17.62
CA GLY A 199 8.10 9.07 17.27
C GLY A 199 7.60 10.50 17.43
N GLN A 200 8.54 11.43 17.47
CA GLN A 200 8.30 12.86 17.61
C GLN A 200 9.28 13.64 16.72
N GLY A 201 8.95 14.89 16.41
CA GLY A 201 9.83 15.78 15.66
C GLY A 201 9.29 17.20 15.59
N THR A 202 9.92 18.02 14.76
CA THR A 202 9.50 19.41 14.50
C THR A 202 9.43 19.66 13.00
N ALA A 203 8.36 20.34 12.57
CA ALA A 203 8.14 20.74 11.18
C ALA A 203 8.97 21.96 10.78
N ASN A 204 9.64 22.62 11.73
CA ASN A 204 10.56 23.73 11.49
C ASN A 204 11.98 23.34 11.93
N PRO A 205 12.65 22.42 11.21
CA PRO A 205 14.04 22.12 11.51
C PRO A 205 14.89 23.38 11.27
N VAL A 206 15.66 23.80 12.27
CA VAL A 206 16.76 24.76 12.05
C VAL A 206 17.82 24.00 11.28
N ILE A 207 17.90 24.24 9.98
CA ILE A 207 18.90 23.61 9.13
C ILE A 207 20.20 24.42 9.29
N ASP A 208 21.16 23.88 10.04
CA ASP A 208 22.49 24.46 10.08
C ASP A 208 23.16 24.28 8.72
N ARG A 209 23.66 25.39 8.16
CA ARG A 209 24.29 25.42 6.82
C ARG A 209 25.43 24.42 6.67
N ASP A 210 26.02 23.99 7.79
CA ASP A 210 27.15 23.07 7.83
C ASP A 210 26.72 21.58 7.77
N ASP A 211 25.45 21.25 8.03
CA ASP A 211 24.88 19.89 7.87
C ASP A 211 24.46 19.56 6.43
N LEU A 212 24.54 20.54 5.52
CA LEU A 212 24.13 20.42 4.11
C LEU A 212 25.29 20.21 3.13
N ARG A 213 26.52 20.01 3.62
CA ARG A 213 27.73 19.80 2.81
C ARG A 213 28.23 18.37 2.90
#